data_AF-A0A6A8GHQ6-F1
#
_entry.id   AF-A0A6A8GHQ6-F1
#
_cell.length_a   1.000
_cell.length_b   1.000
_cell.length_c   1.000
_cell.angle_alpha   90.00
_cell.angle_beta   90.00
_cell.angle_gamma   90.00
#
_symmetry.space_group_name_H-M   'P 1'
#
loop_
_entity.id
_entity.type
_entity.pdbx_description
1 polymer ?
#
loop_
_entity_poly.entity_id
_entity_poly.type
_entity_poly.pdbx_seq_one_letter_code
_entity_poly.pdbx_strand_id
1 'polypeptide(L)'
;MSLGARARGFVELTRPGNALAAGVLTFTGAFVAGATLGDTLAVVAAVLATVFATGAGNAVNDYFDRDIDAINRPDRPIPRGAVTAGETKWFSVALFGGAVVSALALPLVAIAIAVVNLVALLAYTEFFKGLPGVGNVVVAALTGSTFLFGGASIGEPLGALVLCILAALATLTREIVKDVEDIAGDREEGLRTLPIVVGERPSLWIGVAVLVVAVAASVVPFARGDFGLAYLGFVVPADGVMLFASAQSFENPSAAQRRLKHGMFLAAFAFIVGRATSLTLAV
;
A
#
# COMPACT_ATOMS: atom_id res chain seq x y z
N MET A 1 34.40 -5.45 2.38
CA MET A 1 33.28 -5.52 1.41
C MET A 1 33.40 -4.36 0.42
N SER A 2 33.02 -4.53 -0.86
CA SER A 2 33.21 -3.48 -1.88
C SER A 2 32.22 -2.32 -1.72
N LEU A 3 32.58 -1.14 -2.21
CA LEU A 3 31.71 0.05 -2.22
C LEU A 3 30.38 -0.23 -2.97
N GLY A 4 30.44 -0.96 -4.08
CA GLY A 4 29.27 -1.36 -4.85
C GLY A 4 28.32 -2.28 -4.09
N ALA A 5 28.86 -3.22 -3.30
CA ALA A 5 28.05 -4.10 -2.45
C ALA A 5 27.33 -3.32 -1.34
N ARG A 6 27.98 -2.30 -0.77
CA ARG A 6 27.37 -1.38 0.23
C ARG A 6 26.25 -0.56 -0.40
N ALA A 7 26.51 0.09 -1.54
CA ALA A 7 25.52 0.89 -2.24
C ALA A 7 24.27 0.07 -2.61
N ARG A 8 24.49 -1.16 -3.11
CA ARG A 8 23.40 -2.11 -3.37
C ARG A 8 22.64 -2.47 -2.11
N GLY A 9 23.32 -2.67 -0.98
CA GLY A 9 22.69 -2.92 0.32
C GLY A 9 21.71 -1.81 0.74
N PHE A 10 22.11 -0.54 0.60
CA PHE A 10 21.22 0.59 0.88
C PHE A 10 20.00 0.65 -0.05
N VAL A 11 20.18 0.38 -1.35
CA VAL A 11 19.05 0.33 -2.28
C VAL A 11 18.09 -0.80 -1.90
N GLU A 12 18.61 -1.98 -1.55
CA GLU A 12 17.79 -3.13 -1.14
C GLU A 12 16.98 -2.85 0.14
N LEU A 13 17.52 -2.12 1.11
CA LEU A 13 16.79 -1.70 2.32
C LEU A 13 15.49 -0.94 1.99
N THR A 14 15.49 -0.14 0.93
CA THR A 14 14.30 0.64 0.54
C THR A 14 13.18 -0.22 -0.06
N ARG A 15 13.50 -1.45 -0.48
CA ARG A 15 12.63 -2.34 -1.27
C ARG A 15 12.05 -1.56 -2.47
N PRO A 16 12.87 -1.20 -3.49
CA PRO A 16 12.53 -0.20 -4.50
C PRO A 16 11.23 -0.51 -5.25
N GLY A 17 10.94 -1.78 -5.52
CA GLY A 17 9.65 -2.16 -6.13
C GLY A 17 8.43 -1.79 -5.27
N ASN A 18 8.53 -1.90 -3.94
CA ASN A 18 7.46 -1.50 -3.02
C ASN A 18 7.35 0.04 -2.95
N ALA A 19 8.47 0.73 -2.78
CA ALA A 19 8.49 2.19 -2.69
C ALA A 19 7.97 2.86 -3.98
N LEU A 20 8.40 2.37 -5.15
CA LEU A 20 7.90 2.83 -6.44
C LEU A 20 6.42 2.53 -6.63
N ALA A 21 5.95 1.34 -6.26
CA ALA A 21 4.52 1.02 -6.32
C ALA A 21 3.69 2.00 -5.48
N ALA A 22 4.11 2.30 -4.24
CA ALA A 22 3.44 3.28 -3.38
C ALA A 22 3.43 4.70 -4.00
N GLY A 23 4.54 5.09 -4.64
CA GLY A 23 4.61 6.32 -5.42
C GLY A 23 3.60 6.36 -6.57
N VAL A 24 3.43 5.26 -7.30
CA VAL A 24 2.44 5.13 -8.38
C VAL A 24 1.00 5.26 -7.84
N LEU A 25 0.70 4.70 -6.66
CA LEU A 25 -0.63 4.88 -6.03
C LEU A 25 -0.89 6.35 -5.69
N THR A 26 0.12 7.05 -5.16
CA THR A 26 0.02 8.49 -4.86
C THR A 26 -0.21 9.32 -6.12
N PHE A 27 0.56 9.05 -7.18
CA PHE A 27 0.36 9.69 -8.48
C PHE A 27 -1.05 9.42 -9.03
N THR A 28 -1.51 8.16 -8.94
CA THR A 28 -2.85 7.76 -9.40
C THR A 28 -3.93 8.55 -8.65
N GLY A 29 -3.78 8.74 -7.34
CA GLY A 29 -4.69 9.55 -6.53
C GLY A 29 -4.76 11.00 -7.02
N ALA A 30 -3.62 11.63 -7.27
CA ALA A 30 -3.57 12.99 -7.80
C ALA A 30 -4.22 13.09 -9.20
N PHE A 31 -3.91 12.15 -10.09
CA PHE A 31 -4.46 12.12 -11.44
C PHE A 31 -5.98 11.96 -11.44
N VAL A 32 -6.49 11.00 -10.65
CA VAL A 32 -7.93 10.74 -10.50
C VAL A 32 -8.64 11.95 -9.88
N ALA A 33 -8.01 12.63 -8.92
CA ALA A 33 -8.53 13.87 -8.32
C ALA A 33 -8.51 15.07 -9.28
N GLY A 34 -7.88 14.95 -10.45
CA GLY A 34 -7.93 15.96 -11.51
C GLY A 34 -6.68 16.79 -11.70
N ALA A 35 -5.51 16.32 -11.25
CA ALA A 35 -4.23 17.00 -11.44
C ALA A 35 -3.99 17.38 -12.91
N THR A 36 -3.41 18.57 -13.11
CA THR A 36 -3.04 19.14 -14.40
C THR A 36 -1.51 19.30 -14.50
N LEU A 37 -1.03 19.77 -15.66
CA LEU A 37 0.40 20.10 -15.82
C LEU A 37 0.86 21.22 -14.88
N GLY A 38 -0.04 22.10 -14.44
CA GLY A 38 0.26 23.14 -13.44
C GLY A 38 0.63 22.56 -12.07
N ASP A 39 0.16 21.36 -11.77
CA ASP A 39 0.34 20.70 -10.48
C ASP A 39 1.61 19.81 -10.42
N THR A 40 2.38 19.75 -11.51
CA THR A 40 3.51 18.82 -11.67
C THR A 40 4.46 18.82 -10.46
N LEU A 41 4.81 20.01 -9.96
CA LEU A 41 5.74 20.12 -8.83
C LEU A 41 5.15 19.52 -7.55
N ALA A 42 3.88 19.79 -7.25
CA ALA A 42 3.20 19.28 -6.06
C ALA A 42 3.01 17.76 -6.14
N VAL A 43 2.64 17.24 -7.31
CA VAL A 43 2.49 15.79 -7.53
C VAL A 43 3.83 15.08 -7.39
N VAL A 44 4.92 15.61 -7.99
CA VAL A 44 6.26 15.04 -7.83
C VAL A 44 6.71 15.06 -6.37
N ALA A 45 6.47 16.18 -5.66
CA ALA A 45 6.78 16.29 -4.25
C ALA A 45 6.01 15.25 -3.40
N ALA A 46 4.72 15.04 -3.66
CA ALA A 46 3.93 14.00 -2.98
C ALA A 46 4.43 12.58 -3.30
N VAL A 47 4.75 12.29 -4.56
CA VAL A 47 5.30 10.98 -4.96
C VAL A 47 6.64 10.72 -4.25
N LEU A 48 7.54 11.70 -4.23
CA LEU A 48 8.82 11.59 -3.53
C LEU A 48 8.63 11.40 -2.02
N ALA A 49 7.68 12.14 -1.42
CA ALA A 49 7.34 11.98 0.00
C ALA A 49 6.91 10.54 0.31
N THR A 50 6.03 9.96 -0.52
CA THR A 50 5.57 8.57 -0.36
C THR A 50 6.70 7.56 -0.57
N VAL A 51 7.52 7.72 -1.61
CA VAL A 51 8.64 6.82 -1.92
C VAL A 51 9.65 6.82 -0.77
N PHE A 52 10.03 8.00 -0.27
CA PHE A 52 10.96 8.14 0.84
C PHE A 52 10.38 7.58 2.15
N ALA A 53 9.13 7.89 2.49
CA ALA A 53 8.50 7.36 3.71
C ALA A 53 8.37 5.83 3.67
N THR A 54 8.00 5.27 2.51
CA THR A 54 7.90 3.81 2.32
C THR A 54 9.28 3.15 2.43
N GLY A 55 10.30 3.73 1.79
CA GLY A 55 11.68 3.25 1.89
C GLY A 55 12.22 3.33 3.32
N ALA A 56 11.91 4.41 4.04
CA ALA A 56 12.29 4.59 5.43
C ALA A 56 11.64 3.53 6.32
N GLY A 57 10.34 3.27 6.17
CA GLY A 57 9.62 2.22 6.90
C GLY A 57 10.16 0.83 6.62
N ASN A 58 10.52 0.52 5.36
CA ASN A 58 11.18 -0.75 5.03
C ASN A 58 12.54 -0.89 5.73
N ALA A 59 13.34 0.17 5.79
CA ALA A 59 14.61 0.18 6.51
C ALA A 59 14.43 0.09 8.04
N VAL A 60 13.37 0.70 8.60
CA VAL A 60 13.00 0.54 10.03
C VAL A 60 12.69 -0.93 10.32
N ASN A 61 11.89 -1.58 9.47
CA ASN A 61 11.54 -2.99 9.66
C ASN A 61 12.80 -3.87 9.66
N ASP A 62 13.68 -3.72 8.66
CA ASP A 62 14.93 -4.49 8.62
C ASP A 62 15.84 -4.17 9.84
N TYR A 63 15.82 -2.94 10.37
CA TYR A 63 16.57 -2.59 11.59
C TYR A 63 16.07 -3.35 12.82
N PHE A 64 14.75 -3.45 13.03
CA PHE A 64 14.17 -4.15 14.19
C PHE A 64 14.18 -5.66 14.02
N ASP A 65 13.91 -6.17 12.81
CA ASP A 65 13.83 -7.61 12.53
C ASP A 65 15.23 -8.24 12.32
N ARG A 66 16.34 -7.48 12.43
CA ARG A 66 17.71 -7.93 12.11
C ARG A 66 18.15 -9.26 12.76
N ASP A 67 17.73 -9.51 14.00
CA ASP A 67 18.11 -10.72 14.74
C ASP A 67 17.30 -11.93 14.27
N ILE A 68 16.03 -11.71 13.89
CA ILE A 68 15.14 -12.71 13.28
C ILE A 68 15.60 -13.01 11.85
N ASP A 69 15.86 -11.97 11.06
CA ASP A 69 16.34 -12.06 9.68
C ASP A 69 17.72 -12.75 9.60
N ALA A 70 18.55 -12.69 10.65
CA ALA A 70 19.81 -13.44 10.69
C ALA A 70 19.61 -14.96 10.63
N ILE A 71 18.46 -15.46 11.07
CA ILE A 71 18.08 -16.88 11.02
C ILE A 71 17.25 -17.15 9.76
N ASN A 72 16.22 -16.35 9.53
CA ASN A 72 15.20 -16.63 8.53
C ASN A 72 15.56 -16.15 7.12
N ARG A 73 16.31 -15.05 7.01
CA ARG A 73 16.69 -14.40 5.73
C ARG A 73 18.13 -13.89 5.77
N PRO A 74 19.13 -14.80 5.85
CA PRO A 74 20.53 -14.41 5.99
C PRO A 74 21.08 -13.64 4.77
N ASP A 75 20.34 -13.63 3.65
CA ASP A 75 20.65 -12.87 2.44
C ASP A 75 20.27 -11.37 2.52
N ARG A 76 19.56 -10.94 3.58
CA ARG A 76 19.20 -9.54 3.82
C ARG A 76 20.41 -8.63 4.02
N PRO A 77 20.29 -7.32 3.75
CA PRO A 77 21.42 -6.39 3.82
C PRO A 77 22.14 -6.33 5.18
N ILE A 78 21.41 -6.36 6.29
CA ILE A 78 22.01 -6.31 7.63
C ILE A 78 22.66 -7.66 8.00
N PRO A 79 21.96 -8.82 7.98
CA PRO A 79 22.56 -10.10 8.34
C PRO A 79 23.80 -10.48 7.53
N ARG A 80 23.79 -10.23 6.21
CA ARG A 80 24.95 -10.55 5.36
C ARG A 80 26.12 -9.56 5.52
N GLY A 81 25.98 -8.55 6.38
CA GLY A 81 26.99 -7.52 6.63
C GLY A 81 27.14 -6.48 5.52
N ALA A 82 26.13 -6.30 4.67
CA ALA A 82 26.20 -5.31 3.59
C ALA A 82 26.12 -3.86 4.08
N VAL A 83 25.38 -3.67 5.17
CA VAL A 83 25.21 -2.43 5.90
C VAL A 83 25.08 -2.78 7.39
N THR A 84 25.52 -1.89 8.26
CA THR A 84 25.37 -2.07 9.71
C THR A 84 23.99 -1.63 10.18
N ALA A 85 23.56 -2.07 11.37
CA ALA A 85 22.33 -1.60 11.99
C ALA A 85 22.36 -0.08 12.25
N GLY A 86 23.50 0.47 12.66
CA GLY A 86 23.68 1.92 12.86
C GLY A 86 23.54 2.73 11.57
N GLU A 87 24.14 2.25 10.48
CA GLU A 87 23.98 2.84 9.14
C GLU A 87 22.53 2.76 8.66
N THR A 88 21.86 1.63 8.87
CA THR A 88 20.45 1.44 8.51
C THR A 88 19.55 2.42 9.25
N LYS A 89 19.78 2.62 10.56
CA LYS A 89 19.04 3.61 11.36
C LYS A 89 19.19 5.02 10.79
N TRP A 90 20.42 5.49 10.57
CA TRP A 90 20.65 6.84 10.04
C TRP A 90 20.18 7.01 8.60
N PHE A 91 20.25 5.96 7.79
CA PHE A 91 19.69 5.96 6.45
C PHE A 91 18.15 6.09 6.49
N SER A 92 17.48 5.37 7.38
CA SER A 92 16.03 5.51 7.60
C SER A 92 15.66 6.93 8.06
N VAL A 93 16.42 7.52 8.99
CA VAL A 93 16.23 8.92 9.41
C VAL A 93 16.41 9.89 8.24
N ALA A 94 17.43 9.69 7.39
CA ALA A 94 17.64 10.52 6.21
C ALA A 94 16.49 10.40 5.21
N LEU A 95 15.95 9.20 4.99
CA LEU A 95 14.78 8.98 4.15
C LEU A 95 13.53 9.65 4.73
N PHE A 96 13.25 9.53 6.03
CA PHE A 96 12.15 10.28 6.66
C PHE A 96 12.35 11.79 6.54
N GLY A 97 13.58 12.28 6.70
CA GLY A 97 13.91 13.69 6.45
C GLY A 97 13.59 14.12 5.02
N GLY A 98 13.95 13.29 4.02
CA GLY A 98 13.57 13.49 2.62
C GLY A 98 12.06 13.55 2.43
N ALA A 99 11.32 12.63 3.06
CA ALA A 99 9.86 12.62 3.00
C ALA A 99 9.23 13.89 3.57
N VAL A 100 9.71 14.35 4.72
CA VAL A 100 9.25 15.60 5.36
C VAL A 100 9.56 16.79 4.47
N VAL A 101 10.79 16.93 3.98
CA VAL A 101 11.19 18.03 3.09
C VAL A 101 10.34 18.07 1.82
N SER A 102 10.08 16.91 1.20
CA SER A 102 9.18 16.83 0.04
C SER A 102 7.75 17.26 0.39
N ALA A 103 7.23 16.88 1.57
CA ALA A 103 5.88 17.24 2.00
C ALA A 103 5.71 18.73 2.35
N LEU A 104 6.76 19.43 2.78
CA LEU A 104 6.68 20.85 3.18
C LEU A 104 6.24 21.80 2.05
N ALA A 105 6.40 21.38 0.78
CA ALA A 105 5.95 22.13 -0.38
C ALA A 105 4.45 21.95 -0.70
N LEU A 106 3.75 21.09 0.05
CA LEU A 106 2.37 20.70 -0.23
C LEU A 106 1.34 21.54 0.57
N PRO A 107 0.06 21.56 0.16
CA PRO A 107 -1.01 22.15 0.94
C PRO A 107 -1.09 21.57 2.37
N LEU A 108 -1.58 22.38 3.32
CA LEU A 108 -1.65 21.99 4.73
C LEU A 108 -2.42 20.68 4.96
N VAL A 109 -3.48 20.42 4.18
CA VAL A 109 -4.25 19.18 4.26
C VAL A 109 -3.42 17.96 3.85
N ALA A 110 -2.55 18.09 2.84
CA ALA A 110 -1.64 17.02 2.43
C ALA A 110 -0.58 16.76 3.51
N ILE A 111 -0.03 17.82 4.11
CA ILE A 111 0.91 17.71 5.23
C ILE A 111 0.25 16.98 6.42
N ALA A 112 -1.00 17.33 6.76
CA ALA A 112 -1.73 16.66 7.84
C ALA A 112 -1.91 15.15 7.56
N ILE A 113 -2.31 14.79 6.32
CA ILE A 113 -2.43 13.38 5.91
C ILE A 113 -1.06 12.68 5.98
N ALA A 114 0.02 13.33 5.52
CA ALA A 114 1.37 12.77 5.59
C ALA A 114 1.82 12.50 7.02
N VAL A 115 1.53 13.42 7.95
CA VAL A 115 1.82 13.25 9.38
C VAL A 115 1.04 12.08 9.96
N VAL A 116 -0.27 11.99 9.68
CA VAL A 116 -1.10 10.87 10.13
C VAL A 116 -0.58 9.54 9.59
N ASN A 117 -0.25 9.47 8.29
CA ASN A 117 0.32 8.28 7.67
C ASN A 117 1.67 7.90 8.27
N LEU A 118 2.54 8.86 8.53
CA LEU A 118 3.85 8.62 9.14
C LEU A 118 3.70 8.08 10.56
N VAL A 119 2.83 8.68 11.37
CA VAL A 119 2.55 8.21 12.74
C VAL A 119 1.95 6.80 12.70
N ALA A 120 0.98 6.54 11.82
CA ALA A 120 0.37 5.22 11.68
C ALA A 120 1.37 4.16 11.20
N LEU A 121 2.29 4.52 10.29
CA LEU A 121 3.36 3.64 9.82
C LEU A 121 4.31 3.24 10.96
N LEU A 122 4.75 4.21 11.77
CA LEU A 122 5.62 3.95 12.91
C LEU A 122 4.91 3.18 14.03
N ALA A 123 3.65 3.55 14.31
CA ALA A 123 2.83 2.87 15.31
C ALA A 123 2.48 1.44 14.91
N TYR A 124 2.34 1.16 13.60
CA TYR A 124 2.11 -0.20 13.11
C TYR A 124 3.23 -1.14 13.52
N THR A 125 4.49 -0.76 13.24
CA THR A 125 5.65 -1.61 13.51
C THR A 125 5.79 -1.93 15.01
N GLU A 126 5.49 -0.97 15.89
CA GLU A 126 5.67 -1.13 17.34
C GLU A 126 4.44 -1.74 18.05
N PHE A 127 3.22 -1.33 17.68
CA PHE A 127 2.03 -1.59 18.50
C PHE A 127 0.99 -2.48 17.83
N PHE A 128 0.88 -2.46 16.50
CA PHE A 128 -0.23 -3.12 15.80
C PHE A 128 0.18 -4.39 15.06
N LYS A 129 1.48 -4.62 14.83
CA LYS A 129 2.01 -5.88 14.25
C LYS A 129 1.56 -7.05 15.13
N GLY A 130 0.88 -8.04 14.52
CA GLY A 130 0.40 -9.24 15.20
C GLY A 130 -0.87 -9.09 16.04
N LEU A 131 -1.50 -7.90 16.08
CA LEU A 131 -2.83 -7.74 16.67
C LEU A 131 -3.92 -8.24 15.70
N PRO A 132 -4.86 -9.08 16.16
CA PRO A 132 -5.86 -9.70 15.28
C PRO A 132 -6.77 -8.63 14.64
N GLY A 133 -6.71 -8.51 13.32
CA GLY A 133 -7.52 -7.58 12.53
C GLY A 133 -7.03 -6.13 12.53
N VAL A 134 -6.53 -5.62 13.66
CA VAL A 134 -6.12 -4.20 13.79
C VAL A 134 -4.93 -3.89 12.89
N GLY A 135 -3.90 -4.74 12.86
CA GLY A 135 -2.75 -4.56 11.98
C GLY A 135 -3.17 -4.52 10.51
N ASN A 136 -4.06 -5.42 10.09
CA ASN A 136 -4.57 -5.49 8.72
C ASN A 136 -5.34 -4.21 8.34
N VAL A 137 -6.16 -3.68 9.25
CA VAL A 137 -6.90 -2.42 9.05
C VAL A 137 -5.95 -1.23 8.92
N VAL A 138 -4.89 -1.15 9.73
CA VAL A 138 -3.89 -0.08 9.62
C VAL A 138 -3.16 -0.13 8.27
N VAL A 139 -2.73 -1.32 7.82
CA VAL A 139 -2.09 -1.50 6.51
C VAL A 139 -3.05 -1.14 5.37
N ALA A 140 -4.31 -1.54 5.48
CA ALA A 140 -5.35 -1.19 4.52
C ALA A 140 -5.59 0.32 4.45
N ALA A 141 -5.71 0.99 5.59
CA ALA A 141 -5.90 2.43 5.69
C ALA A 141 -4.70 3.20 5.13
N LEU A 142 -3.47 2.81 5.48
CA LEU A 142 -2.24 3.38 4.93
C LEU A 142 -2.15 3.23 3.41
N THR A 143 -2.56 2.06 2.88
CA THR A 143 -2.55 1.82 1.43
C THR A 143 -3.58 2.69 0.72
N GLY A 144 -4.82 2.75 1.22
CA GLY A 144 -5.86 3.61 0.67
C GLY A 144 -5.52 5.10 0.76
N SER A 145 -4.95 5.54 1.88
CA SER A 145 -4.62 6.95 2.11
C SER A 145 -3.53 7.48 1.19
N THR A 146 -2.76 6.63 0.50
CA THR A 146 -1.83 7.07 -0.56
C THR A 146 -2.58 7.80 -1.68
N PHE A 147 -3.78 7.33 -2.06
CA PHE A 147 -4.60 7.99 -3.08
C PHE A 147 -5.17 9.32 -2.56
N LEU A 148 -5.61 9.35 -1.30
CA LEU A 148 -6.08 10.56 -0.63
C LEU A 148 -4.98 11.62 -0.55
N PHE A 149 -3.76 11.19 -0.20
CA PHE A 149 -2.57 12.05 -0.15
C PHE A 149 -2.21 12.61 -1.53
N GLY A 150 -2.34 11.78 -2.58
CA GLY A 150 -2.22 12.23 -3.97
C GLY A 150 -3.19 13.36 -4.31
N GLY A 151 -4.49 13.18 -4.08
CA GLY A 151 -5.48 14.24 -4.31
C GLY A 151 -5.25 15.48 -3.45
N ALA A 152 -4.85 15.29 -2.19
CA ALA A 152 -4.55 16.39 -1.27
C ALA A 152 -3.37 17.26 -1.75
N SER A 153 -2.41 16.67 -2.47
CA SER A 153 -1.24 17.41 -3.00
C SER A 153 -1.64 18.54 -3.95
N ILE A 154 -2.79 18.43 -4.61
CA ILE A 154 -3.34 19.44 -5.53
C ILE A 154 -4.50 20.24 -4.91
N GLY A 155 -4.76 20.08 -3.62
CA GLY A 155 -5.86 20.75 -2.93
C GLY A 155 -7.22 20.03 -3.01
N GLU A 156 -7.28 18.85 -3.62
CA GLU A 156 -8.52 18.07 -3.80
C GLU A 156 -8.47 16.73 -3.03
N PRO A 157 -8.40 16.75 -1.69
CA PRO A 157 -8.19 15.54 -0.89
C PRO A 157 -9.28 14.48 -1.12
N LEU A 158 -10.53 14.89 -1.36
CA LEU A 158 -11.64 13.97 -1.55
C LEU A 158 -11.81 13.51 -3.01
N GLY A 159 -11.05 14.07 -3.96
CA GLY A 159 -11.18 13.77 -5.40
C GLY A 159 -10.90 12.29 -5.75
N ALA A 160 -10.15 11.58 -4.90
CA ALA A 160 -9.90 10.15 -5.04
C ALA A 160 -10.49 9.31 -3.88
N LEU A 161 -11.48 9.83 -3.14
CA LEU A 161 -12.02 9.17 -1.94
C LEU A 161 -12.57 7.77 -2.21
N VAL A 162 -13.34 7.58 -3.31
CA VAL A 162 -13.90 6.27 -3.64
C VAL A 162 -12.77 5.27 -3.92
N LEU A 163 -11.75 5.67 -4.70
CA LEU A 163 -10.57 4.85 -4.95
C LEU A 163 -9.82 4.50 -3.66
N CYS A 164 -9.65 5.47 -2.76
CA CYS A 164 -9.06 5.26 -1.43
C CYS A 164 -9.81 4.17 -0.64
N ILE A 165 -11.14 4.27 -0.56
CA ILE A 165 -11.96 3.30 0.19
C ILE A 165 -11.89 1.91 -0.45
N LEU A 166 -12.06 1.81 -1.78
CA LEU A 166 -12.02 0.53 -2.48
C LEU A 166 -10.64 -0.14 -2.36
N ALA A 167 -9.55 0.63 -2.51
CA ALA A 167 -8.20 0.12 -2.36
C ALA A 167 -7.93 -0.34 -0.91
N ALA A 168 -8.45 0.38 0.09
CA ALA A 168 -8.35 -0.05 1.49
C ALA A 168 -9.09 -1.37 1.74
N LEU A 169 -10.33 -1.52 1.29
CA LEU A 169 -11.11 -2.76 1.46
C LEU A 169 -10.47 -3.95 0.72
N ALA A 170 -9.98 -3.75 -0.50
CA ALA A 170 -9.27 -4.79 -1.25
C ALA A 170 -7.93 -5.16 -0.56
N THR A 171 -7.22 -4.18 -0.02
CA THR A 171 -5.99 -4.43 0.76
C THR A 171 -6.28 -5.19 2.04
N LEU A 172 -7.35 -4.85 2.76
CA LEU A 172 -7.78 -5.56 3.96
C LEU A 172 -8.07 -7.03 3.65
N THR A 173 -8.78 -7.29 2.56
CA THR A 173 -9.01 -8.66 2.07
C THR A 173 -7.70 -9.39 1.82
N ARG A 174 -6.75 -8.75 1.12
CA ARG A 174 -5.43 -9.34 0.81
C ARG A 174 -4.60 -9.61 2.05
N GLU A 175 -4.62 -8.72 3.04
CA GLU A 175 -3.88 -8.89 4.29
C GLU A 175 -4.49 -10.02 5.13
N ILE A 176 -5.80 -10.19 5.15
CA ILE A 176 -6.43 -11.35 5.83
C ILE A 176 -6.04 -12.68 5.15
N VAL A 177 -6.03 -12.73 3.81
CA VAL A 177 -5.59 -13.93 3.07
C VAL A 177 -4.11 -14.21 3.30
N LYS A 178 -3.29 -13.16 3.40
CA LYS A 178 -1.86 -13.27 3.71
C LYS A 178 -1.66 -13.84 5.13
N ASP A 179 -2.37 -13.34 6.14
CA ASP A 179 -2.23 -13.88 7.49
C ASP A 179 -2.61 -15.38 7.54
N VAL A 180 -3.53 -15.84 6.68
CA VAL A 180 -3.88 -17.27 6.55
C VAL A 180 -2.74 -18.08 5.93
N GLU A 181 -2.06 -17.52 4.92
CA GLU A 181 -0.85 -18.11 4.32
C GLU A 181 0.30 -18.21 5.35
N ASP A 182 0.45 -17.19 6.18
CA ASP A 182 1.60 -17.00 7.09
C ASP A 182 1.37 -17.57 8.51
N ILE A 183 0.26 -18.26 8.78
CA ILE A 183 -0.11 -18.77 10.14
C ILE A 183 1.02 -19.48 10.88
N ALA A 184 1.76 -20.35 10.18
CA ALA A 184 2.81 -21.13 10.82
C ALA A 184 3.95 -20.22 11.31
N GLY A 185 4.40 -19.29 10.46
CA GLY A 185 5.44 -18.32 10.81
C GLY A 185 4.96 -17.32 11.87
N ASP A 186 3.73 -16.83 11.76
CA ASP A 186 3.13 -15.94 12.75
C ASP A 186 3.08 -16.57 14.14
N ARG A 187 2.79 -17.88 14.24
CA ARG A 187 2.81 -18.61 15.51
C ARG A 187 4.22 -18.77 16.08
N GLU A 188 5.21 -19.04 15.24
CA GLU A 188 6.62 -19.13 15.65
C GLU A 188 7.15 -17.80 16.17
N GLU A 189 6.70 -16.67 15.60
CA GLU A 189 6.99 -15.31 16.07
C GLU A 189 6.16 -14.89 17.30
N GLY A 190 5.23 -15.73 17.77
CA GLY A 190 4.38 -15.44 18.92
C GLY A 190 3.28 -14.40 18.65
N LEU A 191 2.96 -14.15 17.37
CA LEU A 191 1.91 -13.22 16.96
C LEU A 191 0.51 -13.83 17.17
N ARG A 192 -0.49 -12.96 17.31
CA ARG A 192 -1.90 -13.33 17.48
C ARG A 192 -2.75 -12.80 16.32
N THR A 193 -2.34 -13.08 15.08
CA THR A 193 -3.06 -12.63 13.89
C THR A 193 -4.50 -13.16 13.83
N LEU A 194 -5.33 -12.54 13.00
CA LEU A 194 -6.76 -12.86 12.91
C LEU A 194 -7.02 -14.38 12.77
N PRO A 195 -6.38 -15.10 11.83
CA PRO A 195 -6.64 -16.52 11.66
C PRO A 195 -6.08 -17.41 12.78
N ILE A 196 -5.10 -16.94 13.56
CA ILE A 196 -4.66 -17.65 14.76
C ILE A 196 -5.75 -17.62 15.84
N VAL A 197 -6.47 -16.50 15.97
CA VAL A 197 -7.46 -16.31 17.03
C VAL A 197 -8.84 -16.85 16.66
N VAL A 198 -9.31 -16.58 15.43
CA VAL A 198 -10.67 -16.98 15.01
C VAL A 198 -10.68 -18.18 14.07
N GLY A 199 -9.52 -18.65 13.62
CA GLY A 199 -9.35 -19.75 12.67
C GLY A 199 -9.28 -19.28 11.21
N GLU A 200 -8.71 -20.15 10.37
CA GLU A 200 -8.51 -19.92 8.93
C GLU A 200 -9.81 -19.61 8.19
N ARG A 201 -10.77 -20.54 8.24
CA ARG A 201 -12.03 -20.44 7.48
C ARG A 201 -12.86 -19.21 7.86
N PRO A 202 -13.09 -18.89 9.15
CA PRO A 202 -13.79 -17.66 9.52
C PRO A 202 -13.06 -16.40 9.03
N SER A 203 -11.73 -16.37 9.08
CA SER A 203 -10.94 -15.24 8.58
C SER A 203 -11.13 -15.05 7.07
N LEU A 204 -11.05 -16.13 6.28
CA LEU A 204 -11.30 -16.05 4.85
C LEU A 204 -12.72 -15.57 4.52
N TRP A 205 -13.73 -16.00 5.27
CA TRP A 205 -15.10 -15.49 5.11
C TRP A 205 -15.22 -13.99 5.43
N ILE A 206 -14.52 -13.49 6.45
CA ILE A 206 -14.43 -12.03 6.72
C ILE A 206 -13.81 -11.32 5.51
N GLY A 207 -12.71 -11.84 4.97
CA GLY A 207 -12.09 -11.31 3.75
C GLY A 207 -13.05 -11.28 2.56
N VAL A 208 -13.78 -12.36 2.30
CA VAL A 208 -14.81 -12.42 1.25
C VAL A 208 -15.89 -11.36 1.47
N ALA A 209 -16.41 -11.21 2.69
CA ALA A 209 -17.44 -10.23 2.99
C ALA A 209 -16.95 -8.79 2.73
N VAL A 210 -15.73 -8.47 3.16
CA VAL A 210 -15.10 -7.17 2.90
C VAL A 210 -14.95 -6.93 1.40
N LEU A 211 -14.50 -7.93 0.63
CA LEU A 211 -14.35 -7.80 -0.81
C LEU A 211 -15.70 -7.62 -1.52
N VAL A 212 -16.74 -8.35 -1.13
CA VAL A 212 -18.08 -8.20 -1.71
C VAL A 212 -18.61 -6.78 -1.50
N VAL A 213 -18.36 -6.18 -0.34
CA VAL A 213 -18.68 -4.77 -0.10
C VAL A 213 -17.89 -3.86 -1.03
N ALA A 214 -16.59 -4.12 -1.24
CA ALA A 214 -15.78 -3.34 -2.18
C ALA A 214 -16.29 -3.45 -3.63
N VAL A 215 -16.62 -4.66 -4.10
CA VAL A 215 -17.18 -4.89 -5.44
C VAL A 215 -18.55 -4.21 -5.59
N ALA A 216 -19.42 -4.28 -4.58
CA ALA A 216 -20.70 -3.56 -4.64
C ALA A 216 -20.49 -2.04 -4.71
N ALA A 217 -19.53 -1.52 -3.95
CA ALA A 217 -19.19 -0.10 -3.95
C ALA A 217 -18.44 0.36 -5.22
N SER A 218 -17.82 -0.55 -5.98
CA SER A 218 -17.12 -0.22 -7.24
C SER A 218 -18.06 0.28 -8.33
N VAL A 219 -19.37 0.02 -8.21
CA VAL A 219 -20.39 0.53 -9.14
C VAL A 219 -20.64 2.03 -8.95
N VAL A 220 -20.31 2.59 -7.78
CA VAL A 220 -20.66 3.97 -7.41
C VAL A 220 -20.13 5.04 -8.39
N PRO A 221 -18.86 5.03 -8.83
CA PRO A 221 -18.36 6.02 -9.79
C PRO A 221 -19.12 6.01 -11.12
N PHE A 222 -19.55 4.84 -11.59
CA PHE A 222 -20.36 4.73 -12.79
C PHE A 222 -21.79 5.23 -12.54
N ALA A 223 -22.42 4.82 -11.44
CA ALA A 223 -23.79 5.19 -11.10
C ALA A 223 -23.97 6.71 -10.85
N ARG A 224 -22.94 7.38 -10.36
CA ARG A 224 -22.91 8.85 -10.19
C ARG A 224 -22.64 9.61 -11.48
N GLY A 225 -22.21 8.92 -12.53
CA GLY A 225 -21.76 9.55 -13.79
C GLY A 225 -20.34 10.12 -13.72
N ASP A 226 -19.56 9.79 -12.69
CA ASP A 226 -18.16 10.23 -12.57
C ASP A 226 -17.30 9.59 -13.69
N PHE A 227 -17.57 8.31 -14.02
CA PHE A 227 -16.90 7.58 -15.10
C PHE A 227 -17.88 6.82 -16.02
N GLY A 228 -17.49 6.66 -17.29
CA GLY A 228 -18.29 5.98 -18.32
C GLY A 228 -17.96 4.50 -18.55
N LEU A 229 -18.38 3.97 -19.70
CA LEU A 229 -18.22 2.54 -20.05
C LEU A 229 -16.76 2.06 -20.05
N ALA A 230 -15.81 2.94 -20.33
CA ALA A 230 -14.39 2.59 -20.31
C ALA A 230 -13.92 2.17 -18.91
N TYR A 231 -14.44 2.79 -17.85
CA TYR A 231 -14.20 2.37 -16.47
C TYR A 231 -14.76 0.97 -16.21
N LEU A 232 -16.02 0.72 -16.62
CA LEU A 232 -16.66 -0.58 -16.46
C LEU A 232 -15.89 -1.71 -17.17
N GLY A 233 -15.35 -1.43 -18.36
CA GLY A 233 -14.56 -2.37 -19.14
C GLY A 233 -13.31 -2.91 -18.41
N PHE A 234 -12.80 -2.20 -17.41
CA PHE A 234 -11.64 -2.64 -16.61
C PHE A 234 -12.00 -3.02 -15.17
N VAL A 235 -12.93 -2.32 -14.52
CA VAL A 235 -13.30 -2.62 -13.12
C VAL A 235 -14.03 -3.95 -13.00
N VAL A 236 -14.91 -4.31 -13.94
CA VAL A 236 -15.66 -5.58 -13.88
C VAL A 236 -14.73 -6.79 -14.01
N PRO A 237 -13.78 -6.83 -14.97
CA PRO A 237 -12.74 -7.87 -14.97
C PRO A 237 -11.88 -7.87 -13.70
N ALA A 238 -11.52 -6.70 -13.15
CA ALA A 238 -10.75 -6.61 -11.91
C ALA A 238 -11.50 -7.25 -10.73
N ASP A 239 -12.78 -6.92 -10.56
CA ASP A 239 -13.65 -7.47 -9.53
C ASP A 239 -13.82 -8.98 -9.72
N GLY A 240 -14.00 -9.45 -10.95
CA GLY A 240 -14.06 -10.88 -11.28
C GLY A 240 -12.79 -11.63 -10.88
N VAL A 241 -11.60 -11.06 -11.17
CA VAL A 241 -10.31 -11.63 -10.76
C VAL A 241 -10.19 -11.68 -9.24
N MET A 242 -10.59 -10.61 -8.53
CA MET A 242 -10.51 -10.57 -7.07
C MET A 242 -11.49 -11.54 -6.41
N LEU A 243 -12.73 -11.65 -6.89
CA LEU A 243 -13.73 -12.60 -6.38
C LEU A 243 -13.28 -14.04 -6.60
N PHE A 244 -12.75 -14.35 -7.78
CA PHE A 244 -12.16 -15.66 -8.06
C PHE A 244 -10.98 -15.95 -7.12
N ALA A 245 -10.10 -14.98 -6.89
CA ALA A 245 -8.98 -15.13 -5.96
C ALA A 245 -9.45 -15.36 -4.52
N SER A 246 -10.48 -14.66 -4.06
CA SER A 246 -11.06 -14.88 -2.74
C SER A 246 -11.71 -16.25 -2.60
N ALA A 247 -12.37 -16.78 -3.65
CA ALA A 247 -12.85 -18.16 -3.63
C ALA A 247 -11.70 -19.16 -3.57
N GLN A 248 -10.64 -18.94 -4.35
CA GLN A 248 -9.44 -19.78 -4.36
C GLN A 248 -8.66 -19.74 -3.04
N SER A 249 -8.80 -18.68 -2.23
CA SER A 249 -8.07 -18.54 -0.97
C SER A 249 -8.35 -19.68 0.03
N PHE A 250 -9.49 -20.37 -0.08
CA PHE A 250 -9.84 -21.53 0.74
C PHE A 250 -9.03 -22.79 0.41
N GLU A 251 -8.40 -22.84 -0.75
CA GLU A 251 -7.59 -23.96 -1.22
C GLU A 251 -6.11 -23.60 -1.33
N ASN A 252 -5.82 -22.39 -1.83
CA ASN A 252 -4.46 -21.92 -2.07
C ASN A 252 -4.33 -20.42 -1.75
N PRO A 253 -4.13 -20.06 -0.48
CA PRO A 253 -3.93 -18.68 -0.03
C PRO A 253 -2.81 -17.94 -0.77
N SER A 254 -1.67 -18.59 -1.00
CA SER A 254 -0.53 -18.00 -1.72
C SER A 254 -0.87 -17.57 -3.14
N ALA A 255 -1.59 -18.42 -3.88
CA ALA A 255 -1.98 -18.11 -5.24
C ALA A 255 -3.09 -17.05 -5.28
N ALA A 256 -4.01 -17.07 -4.31
CA ALA A 256 -5.03 -16.05 -4.13
C ALA A 256 -4.43 -14.67 -3.85
N GLN A 257 -3.44 -14.57 -2.95
CA GLN A 257 -2.76 -13.32 -2.60
C GLN A 257 -2.14 -12.63 -3.83
N ARG A 258 -1.47 -13.40 -4.71
CA ARG A 258 -0.90 -12.88 -5.95
C ARG A 258 -1.98 -12.40 -6.92
N ARG A 259 -3.08 -13.14 -7.07
CA ARG A 259 -4.19 -12.75 -7.95
C ARG A 259 -4.95 -11.53 -7.45
N LEU A 260 -5.18 -11.42 -6.14
CA LEU A 260 -5.75 -10.23 -5.50
C LEU A 260 -4.91 -8.99 -5.84
N LYS A 261 -3.58 -9.09 -5.73
CA LYS A 261 -2.67 -8.00 -6.11
C LYS A 261 -2.84 -7.58 -7.57
N HIS A 262 -2.97 -8.52 -8.51
CA HIS A 262 -3.23 -8.19 -9.92
C HIS A 262 -4.59 -7.52 -10.13
N GLY A 263 -5.63 -8.03 -9.49
CA GLY A 263 -6.97 -7.44 -9.53
C GLY A 263 -6.98 -5.99 -8.99
N MET A 264 -6.29 -5.74 -7.87
CA MET A 264 -6.14 -4.40 -7.30
C MET A 264 -5.46 -3.42 -8.27
N PHE A 265 -4.38 -3.83 -8.95
CA PHE A 265 -3.74 -2.97 -9.95
C PHE A 265 -4.62 -2.73 -11.17
N LEU A 266 -5.38 -3.75 -11.61
CA LEU A 266 -6.33 -3.60 -12.70
C LEU A 266 -7.49 -2.65 -12.32
N ALA A 267 -7.97 -2.72 -11.07
CA ALA A 267 -8.96 -1.79 -10.54
C ALA A 267 -8.41 -0.36 -10.51
N ALA A 268 -7.20 -0.14 -9.99
CA ALA A 268 -6.57 1.19 -10.03
C ALA A 268 -6.41 1.72 -11.48
N PHE A 269 -6.06 0.83 -12.41
CA PHE A 269 -5.99 1.18 -13.84
C PHE A 269 -7.37 1.58 -14.41
N ALA A 270 -8.45 0.93 -13.97
CA ALA A 270 -9.81 1.32 -14.37
C ALA A 270 -10.12 2.78 -14.02
N PHE A 271 -9.70 3.24 -12.83
CA PHE A 271 -9.86 4.64 -12.42
C PHE A 271 -9.04 5.60 -13.31
N ILE A 272 -7.82 5.22 -13.68
CA ILE A 272 -6.98 6.01 -14.61
C ILE A 272 -7.69 6.14 -15.97
N VAL A 273 -8.17 5.03 -16.53
CA VAL A 273 -8.87 5.02 -17.82
C VAL A 273 -10.19 5.82 -17.75
N GLY A 274 -10.96 5.62 -16.67
CA GLY A 274 -12.19 6.37 -16.40
C GLY A 274 -11.93 7.88 -16.40
N ARG A 275 -10.89 8.31 -15.68
CA ARG A 275 -10.52 9.73 -15.65
C ARG A 275 -10.04 10.23 -17.01
N ALA A 276 -9.14 9.51 -17.67
CA ALA A 276 -8.60 9.92 -18.97
C ALA A 276 -9.70 10.10 -20.03
N THR A 277 -10.67 9.19 -20.06
CA THR A 277 -11.81 9.28 -21.00
C THR A 277 -12.79 10.40 -20.66
N SER A 278 -13.00 10.69 -19.36
CA SER A 278 -13.82 11.83 -18.95
C SER A 278 -13.25 13.17 -19.42
N LEU A 279 -11.92 13.31 -19.47
CA LEU A 279 -11.24 14.51 -19.96
C LEU A 279 -11.43 14.69 -21.47
N THR A 280 -11.40 13.61 -22.25
CA THR A 280 -11.56 13.68 -23.70
C THR A 280 -12.99 14.00 -24.15
N LEU A 281 -14.00 13.69 -23.33
CA LEU A 281 -15.41 13.97 -23.64
C LEU A 281 -15.85 15.37 -23.20
N ALA A 282 -15.02 16.09 -22.43
CA ALA A 282 -15.27 17.45 -21.97
C ALA A 282 -14.71 18.54 -22.92
N VAL A 283 -14.05 18.13 -24.01
CA VAL A 283 -13.50 18.98 -25.10
C VAL A 283 -14.38 18.84 -26.32
#